data_AF-A0A933CG69-F1
#
_entry.id   AF-A0A933CG69-F1
#
_cell.length_a   1.000
_cell.length_b   1.000
_cell.length_c   1.000
_cell.angle_alpha   90.00
_cell.angle_beta   90.00
_cell.angle_gamma   90.00
#
_symmetry.space_group_name_H-M   'P 1'
#
loop_
_entity.id
_entity.type
_entity.pdbx_description
1 polymer ?
#
loop_
_entity_poly.entity_id
_entity_poly.type
_entity_poly.pdbx_seq_one_letter_code
_entity_poly.pdbx_strand_id
1 'polypeptide(L)'
;MKFWPRFKLFLQRYWLWVAVLVGFSVSIVLPIWYLAGMEESVRRYIVGINVASLPWGILQTLVFVAFLYLLQYGGGFAQFKKSKVDSTKVAVRFDDVIGLTEAKREAWEVVQLIKDRTSLKKIGGKVLKGLLLLGPPGCGKTLLAKAIASEAGIPFLSVAGSEFVEIFVGVGAARVRKLFKQARQYAEAYGG
;
A
#
# COMPACT_ATOMS: atom_id res chain seq x y z
N MET A 1 -15.33 -26.03 45.11
CA MET A 1 -16.21 -25.00 44.51
C MET A 1 -15.36 -23.83 43.96
N LYS A 2 -15.04 -23.80 42.65
CA LYS A 2 -14.30 -22.70 41.98
C LYS A 2 -14.99 -22.27 40.67
N PHE A 3 -16.32 -22.12 40.70
CA PHE A 3 -17.13 -21.72 39.53
C PHE A 3 -17.05 -20.21 39.27
N TRP A 4 -17.08 -19.41 40.34
CA TRP A 4 -17.20 -17.95 40.28
C TRP A 4 -16.05 -17.21 39.55
N PRO A 5 -14.76 -17.57 39.73
CA PRO A 5 -13.67 -16.87 39.05
C PRO A 5 -13.64 -17.15 37.54
N ARG A 6 -14.04 -18.36 37.12
CA ARG A 6 -14.09 -18.76 35.71
C ARG A 6 -15.24 -18.09 34.97
N PHE A 7 -16.38 -17.92 35.63
CA PHE A 7 -17.52 -17.20 35.09
C PHE A 7 -17.21 -15.70 34.88
N LYS A 8 -16.47 -15.08 35.80
CA LYS A 8 -16.04 -13.67 35.67
C LYS A 8 -15.10 -13.45 34.49
N LEU A 9 -14.19 -14.39 34.22
CA LEU A 9 -13.30 -14.37 33.04
C LEU A 9 -14.05 -14.63 31.73
N PHE A 10 -15.06 -15.51 31.74
CA PHE A 10 -15.93 -15.74 30.60
C PHE A 10 -16.73 -14.50 30.25
N LEU A 11 -17.32 -13.83 31.24
CA LEU A 11 -18.05 -12.58 31.05
C LEU A 11 -17.14 -11.48 30.49
N GLN A 12 -15.93 -11.29 31.04
CA GLN A 12 -14.98 -10.30 30.50
C GLN A 12 -14.59 -10.54 29.04
N ARG A 13 -14.49 -11.81 28.61
CA ARG A 13 -14.09 -12.14 27.23
C ARG A 13 -15.26 -12.13 26.25
N TYR A 14 -16.49 -12.39 26.70
CA TYR A 14 -17.66 -12.54 25.83
C TYR A 14 -18.79 -11.53 26.09
N TRP A 15 -18.59 -10.53 26.97
CA TRP A 15 -19.61 -9.52 27.28
C TRP A 15 -20.19 -8.87 26.03
N LEU A 16 -19.35 -8.52 25.05
CA LEU A 16 -19.80 -7.93 23.79
C LEU A 16 -20.72 -8.88 23.00
N TRP A 17 -20.37 -10.16 22.91
CA TRP A 17 -21.21 -11.15 22.22
C TRP A 17 -22.53 -11.42 22.94
N VAL A 18 -22.51 -11.44 24.28
CA VAL A 18 -23.72 -11.55 25.09
C VAL A 18 -24.60 -10.31 24.91
N ALA A 19 -24.02 -9.12 24.91
CA ALA A 19 -24.75 -7.87 24.68
C ALA A 19 -25.37 -7.82 23.28
N VAL A 20 -24.65 -8.28 22.26
CA VAL A 20 -25.17 -8.40 20.87
C VAL A 20 -26.33 -9.39 20.80
N LEU A 21 -26.21 -10.57 21.43
CA LEU A 21 -27.27 -11.59 21.44
C LEU A 21 -28.52 -11.11 22.18
N VAL A 22 -28.35 -10.45 23.33
CA VAL A 22 -29.47 -9.86 24.07
C VAL A 22 -30.11 -8.74 23.27
N GLY A 23 -29.31 -7.86 22.66
CA GLY A 23 -29.82 -6.79 21.79
C GLY A 23 -30.61 -7.34 20.60
N PHE A 24 -30.12 -8.39 19.95
CA PHE A 24 -30.82 -9.05 18.84
C PHE A 24 -32.14 -9.69 19.29
N SER A 25 -32.13 -10.36 20.45
CA SER A 25 -33.33 -10.96 21.04
C SER A 25 -34.37 -9.90 21.40
N VAL A 26 -33.95 -8.80 22.01
CA VAL A 26 -34.81 -7.67 22.36
C VAL A 26 -35.39 -7.00 21.11
N SER A 27 -34.57 -6.82 20.06
CA SER A 27 -34.99 -6.25 18.78
C SER A 27 -36.01 -7.10 18.03
N ILE A 28 -36.11 -8.41 18.32
CA ILE A 28 -37.10 -9.31 17.71
C ILE A 28 -38.34 -9.43 18.60
N VAL A 29 -38.15 -9.60 19.91
CA VAL A 29 -39.25 -9.91 20.84
C VAL A 29 -40.10 -8.67 21.16
N LEU A 30 -39.49 -7.49 21.32
CA LEU A 30 -40.24 -6.27 21.65
C LEU A 30 -41.24 -5.86 20.56
N PRO A 31 -40.88 -5.85 19.26
CA PRO A 31 -41.84 -5.52 18.20
C PRO A 31 -42.99 -6.52 18.13
N ILE A 32 -42.73 -7.81 18.33
CA ILE A 32 -43.78 -8.86 18.32
C ILE A 32 -44.74 -8.66 19.50
N TRP A 33 -44.20 -8.40 20.69
CA TRP A 33 -45.00 -8.12 21.88
C TRP A 33 -45.82 -6.84 21.74
N TYR A 34 -45.21 -5.78 21.20
CA TYR A 34 -45.90 -4.52 20.90
C TYR A 34 -47.06 -4.73 19.92
N LEU A 35 -46.83 -5.46 18.81
CA LEU A 35 -47.86 -5.76 17.82
C LEU A 35 -48.98 -6.66 18.36
N ALA A 36 -48.68 -7.57 19.28
CA ALA A 36 -49.68 -8.44 19.90
C ALA A 36 -50.65 -7.69 20.82
N GLY A 37 -50.20 -6.60 21.45
CA GLY A 37 -51.03 -5.76 22.33
C GLY A 37 -51.90 -4.72 21.61
N MET A 38 -51.78 -4.59 20.29
CA MET A 38 -52.55 -3.59 19.52
C MET A 38 -53.91 -4.13 19.05
N GLU A 39 -54.84 -3.19 18.85
CA GLU A 39 -56.14 -3.47 18.25
C GLU A 39 -55.97 -4.07 16.84
N GLU A 40 -56.86 -5.01 16.48
CA GLU A 40 -56.68 -5.87 15.32
C GLU A 40 -56.67 -5.11 13.98
N SER A 41 -57.40 -3.99 13.91
CA SER A 41 -57.41 -3.06 12.78
C SER A 41 -56.03 -2.43 12.56
N VAL A 42 -55.42 -1.92 13.64
CA VAL A 42 -54.12 -1.25 13.62
C VAL A 42 -52.99 -2.23 13.34
N ARG A 43 -53.05 -3.43 13.94
CA ARG A 43 -52.08 -4.51 13.69
C ARG A 43 -52.04 -4.90 12.21
N ARG A 44 -53.20 -5.09 11.57
CA ARG A 44 -53.27 -5.44 10.14
C ARG A 44 -52.74 -4.31 9.24
N TYR A 45 -53.01 -3.06 9.57
CA TYR A 45 -52.50 -1.90 8.84
C TYR A 45 -50.96 -1.80 8.91
N ILE A 46 -50.37 -1.91 10.11
CA ILE A 46 -48.91 -1.83 10.31
C ILE A 46 -48.20 -3.01 9.65
N VAL A 47 -48.72 -4.23 9.80
CA VAL A 47 -48.14 -5.42 9.14
C VAL A 47 -48.22 -5.27 7.62
N GLY A 48 -49.34 -4.75 7.09
CA GLY A 48 -49.50 -4.48 5.66
C GLY A 48 -48.45 -3.51 5.11
N ILE A 49 -48.18 -2.40 5.82
CA ILE A 49 -47.15 -1.43 5.44
C ILE A 49 -45.75 -2.05 5.43
N ASN A 50 -45.40 -2.83 6.45
CA ASN A 50 -44.08 -3.45 6.53
C ASN A 50 -43.86 -4.51 5.44
N VAL A 51 -44.88 -5.31 5.12
CA VAL A 51 -44.79 -6.29 4.04
C VAL A 51 -44.68 -5.58 2.68
N ALA A 52 -45.42 -4.49 2.48
CA ALA A 52 -45.37 -3.70 1.26
C ALA A 52 -44.02 -2.98 1.05
N SER A 53 -43.27 -2.69 2.12
CA SER A 53 -41.95 -2.03 2.03
C SER A 53 -40.77 -2.99 1.82
N LEU A 54 -40.96 -4.30 1.99
CA LEU A 54 -39.91 -5.31 1.77
C LEU A 54 -39.25 -5.24 0.38
N PRO A 55 -39.99 -5.11 -0.74
CA PRO A 55 -39.38 -5.00 -2.06
C PRO A 55 -38.47 -3.77 -2.19
N TRP A 56 -38.87 -2.65 -1.58
CA TRP A 56 -38.06 -1.42 -1.57
C TRP A 56 -36.79 -1.58 -0.74
N GLY A 57 -36.87 -2.23 0.42
CA GLY A 57 -35.69 -2.51 1.26
C GLY A 57 -34.69 -3.45 0.59
N ILE A 58 -35.18 -4.47 -0.13
CA ILE A 58 -34.33 -5.38 -0.92
C ILE A 58 -33.60 -4.58 -2.02
N LEU A 59 -34.33 -3.73 -2.75
CA LEU A 59 -33.73 -2.89 -3.79
C LEU A 59 -32.65 -1.97 -3.24
N GLN A 60 -32.90 -1.28 -2.12
CA GLN A 60 -31.90 -0.42 -1.48
C GLN A 60 -30.66 -1.21 -1.04
N THR A 61 -30.85 -2.42 -0.49
CA THR A 61 -29.73 -3.28 -0.08
C THR A 61 -28.87 -3.68 -1.28
N LEU A 62 -29.50 -4.06 -2.40
CA LEU A 62 -28.79 -4.40 -3.63
C LEU A 62 -28.03 -3.21 -4.21
N VAL A 63 -28.64 -2.02 -4.23
CA VAL A 63 -27.98 -0.78 -4.66
C VAL A 63 -26.79 -0.44 -3.77
N PHE A 64 -26.92 -0.59 -2.45
CA PHE A 64 -25.84 -0.32 -1.50
C PHE A 64 -24.66 -1.28 -1.66
N VAL A 65 -24.94 -2.58 -1.84
CA VAL A 65 -23.89 -3.59 -2.09
C VAL A 65 -23.21 -3.34 -3.43
N ALA A 66 -23.97 -3.01 -4.49
CA ALA A 66 -23.41 -2.64 -5.79
C ALA A 66 -22.54 -1.38 -5.69
N PHE A 67 -22.97 -0.38 -4.91
CA PHE A 67 -22.20 0.83 -4.63
C PHE A 67 -20.89 0.52 -3.88
N LEU A 68 -20.92 -0.33 -2.84
CA LEU A 68 -19.71 -0.77 -2.14
C LEU A 68 -18.76 -1.55 -3.06
N TYR A 69 -19.30 -2.42 -3.90
CA TYR A 69 -18.52 -3.15 -4.89
C TYR A 69 -17.88 -2.18 -5.91
N LEU A 70 -18.62 -1.17 -6.33
CA LEU A 70 -18.14 -0.13 -7.24
C LEU A 70 -17.09 0.77 -6.56
N LEU A 71 -17.18 1.05 -5.27
CA LEU A 71 -16.11 1.73 -4.53
C LEU A 71 -14.84 0.86 -4.44
N GLN A 72 -14.99 -0.45 -4.21
CA GLN A 72 -13.87 -1.38 -4.07
C GLN A 72 -13.16 -1.66 -5.40
N TYR A 73 -13.90 -1.76 -6.51
CA TYR A 73 -13.34 -2.01 -7.85
C TYR A 73 -13.09 -0.73 -8.66
N GLY A 74 -13.86 0.32 -8.42
CA GLY A 74 -13.78 1.62 -9.11
C GLY A 74 -12.84 2.64 -8.45
N GLY A 75 -12.08 2.25 -7.42
CA GLY A 75 -10.99 3.07 -6.89
C GLY A 75 -11.42 4.19 -5.92
N GLY A 76 -12.45 3.96 -5.11
CA GLY A 76 -12.89 4.91 -4.08
C GLY A 76 -11.87 5.09 -2.94
N PHE A 77 -11.54 6.36 -2.62
CA PHE A 77 -10.75 6.89 -1.49
C PHE A 77 -9.32 6.37 -1.24
N ALA A 78 -8.92 5.24 -1.81
CA ALA A 78 -7.63 4.60 -1.56
C ALA A 78 -6.61 4.76 -2.69
N GLN A 79 -6.84 5.67 -3.65
CA GLN A 79 -5.78 6.09 -4.57
C GLN A 79 -4.81 7.06 -3.86
N PHE A 80 -4.12 6.58 -2.82
CA PHE A 80 -2.73 6.95 -2.64
C PHE A 80 -2.00 6.48 -3.88
N LYS A 81 -1.94 7.40 -4.85
CA LYS A 81 -1.27 7.34 -6.14
C LYS A 81 -0.12 6.34 -6.06
N LYS A 82 -0.39 5.12 -6.53
CA LYS A 82 0.63 4.09 -6.73
C LYS A 82 1.43 4.61 -7.91
N SER A 83 2.38 5.52 -7.66
CA SER A 83 3.46 5.77 -8.59
C SER A 83 4.15 4.43 -8.73
N LYS A 84 3.73 3.66 -9.74
CA LYS A 84 4.63 2.70 -10.36
C LYS A 84 5.83 3.56 -10.73
N VAL A 85 6.91 3.39 -9.98
CA VAL A 85 8.23 3.80 -10.44
C VAL A 85 8.44 2.95 -11.68
N ASP A 86 8.04 3.49 -12.83
CA ASP A 86 8.36 2.90 -14.12
C ASP A 86 9.88 2.86 -14.16
N SER A 87 10.42 1.65 -14.11
CA SER A 87 11.82 1.39 -14.43
C SER A 87 11.97 1.50 -15.95
N THR A 88 11.60 2.66 -16.51
CA THR A 88 11.70 2.93 -17.93
C THR A 88 13.17 2.82 -18.26
N LYS A 89 13.50 1.92 -19.20
CA LYS A 89 14.83 1.80 -19.79
C LYS A 89 15.34 3.21 -20.06
N VAL A 90 16.32 3.64 -19.27
CA VAL A 90 16.96 4.93 -19.48
C VAL A 90 17.87 4.75 -20.69
N ALA A 91 17.69 5.59 -21.70
CA ALA A 91 18.46 5.56 -22.94
C ALA A 91 19.37 6.79 -23.02
N VAL A 92 20.14 7.03 -21.95
CA VAL A 92 21.12 8.13 -21.89
C VAL A 92 22.50 7.50 -21.80
N ARG A 93 23.40 7.84 -22.71
CA ARG A 93 24.79 7.33 -22.74
C ARG A 93 25.78 8.35 -22.20
N PHE A 94 27.04 7.95 -21.99
CA PHE A 94 28.09 8.90 -21.61
C PHE A 94 28.34 9.97 -22.69
N ASP A 95 28.03 9.67 -23.94
CA ASP A 95 28.13 10.63 -25.06
C ASP A 95 27.12 11.78 -24.94
N ASP A 96 25.96 11.52 -24.34
CA ASP A 96 24.90 12.53 -24.14
C ASP A 96 25.22 13.50 -22.98
N VAL A 97 26.20 13.16 -22.14
CA VAL A 97 26.65 14.01 -21.02
C VAL A 97 27.75 14.93 -21.54
N ILE A 98 27.52 16.24 -21.58
CA ILE A 98 28.54 17.18 -22.09
C ILE A 98 29.51 17.56 -20.97
N GLY A 99 30.82 17.56 -21.26
CA GLY A 99 31.88 17.94 -20.32
C GLY A 99 32.19 16.87 -19.25
N LEU A 100 32.53 17.29 -18.03
CA LEU A 100 32.75 16.43 -16.87
C LEU A 100 33.78 15.30 -17.10
N THR A 101 34.92 15.61 -17.72
CA THR A 101 35.97 14.65 -18.09
C THR A 101 36.42 13.75 -16.94
N GLU A 102 36.75 14.34 -15.80
CA GLU A 102 37.23 13.63 -14.60
C GLU A 102 36.11 12.76 -14.00
N ALA A 103 34.91 13.32 -13.85
CA ALA A 103 33.78 12.60 -13.29
C ALA A 103 33.28 11.46 -14.20
N LYS A 104 33.38 11.60 -15.53
CA LYS A 104 33.12 10.52 -16.49
C LYS A 104 34.13 9.40 -16.35
N ARG A 105 35.42 9.72 -16.16
CA ARG A 105 36.49 8.73 -15.96
C ARG A 105 36.24 7.91 -14.69
N GLU A 106 35.94 8.57 -13.57
CA GLU A 106 35.60 7.88 -12.31
C GLU A 106 34.29 7.08 -12.45
N ALA A 107 33.29 7.63 -13.13
CA ALA A 107 32.04 6.93 -13.41
C ALA A 107 32.27 5.67 -14.27
N TRP A 108 33.20 5.70 -15.21
CA TRP A 108 33.57 4.54 -16.02
C TRP A 108 34.17 3.41 -15.19
N GLU A 109 35.02 3.73 -14.21
CA GLU A 109 35.53 2.75 -13.25
C GLU A 109 34.37 2.10 -12.49
N VAL A 110 33.39 2.89 -12.02
CA VAL A 110 32.20 2.35 -11.34
C VAL A 110 31.41 1.40 -12.25
N VAL A 111 31.23 1.74 -13.53
CA VAL A 111 30.55 0.86 -14.51
C VAL A 111 31.31 -0.46 -14.67
N GLN A 112 32.65 -0.42 -14.76
CA GLN A 112 33.48 -1.62 -14.84
C GLN A 112 33.34 -2.50 -13.59
N LEU A 113 33.33 -1.90 -12.39
CA LEU A 113 33.16 -2.63 -11.13
C LEU A 113 31.77 -3.29 -11.01
N ILE A 114 30.74 -2.67 -11.59
CA ILE A 114 29.39 -3.24 -11.63
C ILE A 114 29.33 -4.43 -12.59
N LYS A 115 29.95 -4.32 -13.78
CA LYS A 115 29.94 -5.40 -14.79
C LYS A 115 30.83 -6.59 -14.40
N ASP A 116 32.01 -6.34 -13.84
CA ASP A 116 32.99 -7.39 -13.51
C ASP A 116 33.14 -7.62 -12.01
N ARG A 117 32.04 -8.07 -11.38
CA ARG A 117 32.06 -8.44 -9.94
C ARG A 117 32.91 -9.67 -9.65
N THR A 118 33.11 -10.55 -10.62
CA THR A 118 33.84 -11.80 -10.44
C THR A 118 35.32 -11.53 -10.26
N SER A 119 35.92 -10.68 -11.11
CA SER A 119 37.32 -10.27 -10.94
C SER A 119 37.52 -9.51 -9.64
N LEU A 120 36.55 -8.66 -9.25
CA LEU A 120 36.59 -7.97 -7.96
C LEU A 120 36.68 -8.92 -6.76
N LYS A 121 35.89 -10.01 -6.77
CA LYS A 121 35.89 -11.01 -5.70
C LYS A 121 37.20 -11.80 -5.66
N LYS A 122 37.81 -12.11 -6.82
CA LYS A 122 39.08 -12.85 -6.90
C LYS A 122 40.23 -12.12 -6.22
N ILE A 123 40.26 -10.79 -6.32
CA ILE A 123 41.29 -9.95 -5.69
C ILE A 123 40.94 -9.54 -4.25
N GLY A 124 39.84 -10.06 -3.69
CA GLY A 124 39.37 -9.70 -2.34
C GLY A 124 38.80 -8.27 -2.24
N GLY A 125 38.46 -7.65 -3.37
CA GLY A 125 37.93 -6.29 -3.43
C GLY A 125 36.51 -6.18 -2.88
N LYS A 126 36.20 -5.01 -2.31
CA LYS A 126 34.88 -4.71 -1.73
C LYS A 126 33.98 -4.01 -2.73
N VAL A 127 32.73 -4.47 -2.86
CA VAL A 127 31.73 -3.85 -3.75
C VAL A 127 31.34 -2.47 -3.22
N LEU A 128 31.30 -1.48 -4.12
CA LEU A 128 30.82 -0.14 -3.83
C LEU A 128 29.34 -0.19 -3.41
N LYS A 129 28.99 0.43 -2.27
CA LYS A 129 27.62 0.42 -1.74
C LYS A 129 26.76 1.60 -2.19
N GLY A 130 27.39 2.68 -2.65
CA GLY A 130 26.70 3.89 -3.08
C GLY A 130 27.68 4.94 -3.58
N LEU A 131 27.17 5.87 -4.39
CA LEU A 131 27.89 7.00 -4.93
C LEU A 131 27.13 8.28 -4.57
N LEU A 132 27.84 9.33 -4.16
CA LEU A 132 27.27 10.64 -3.87
C LEU A 132 27.82 11.65 -4.88
N LEU A 133 26.94 12.21 -5.70
CA LEU A 133 27.31 13.25 -6.66
C LEU A 133 27.02 14.63 -6.07
N LEU A 134 28.06 15.45 -5.88
CA LEU A 134 27.97 16.79 -5.30
C LEU A 134 28.26 17.87 -6.34
N GLY A 135 27.68 19.05 -6.15
CA GLY A 135 28.00 20.25 -6.94
C GLY A 135 26.81 21.20 -7.11
N PRO A 136 26.98 22.32 -7.81
CA PRO A 136 25.91 23.30 -8.06
C PRO A 136 24.69 22.70 -8.80
N PRO A 137 23.47 23.24 -8.63
CA PRO A 137 22.31 22.79 -9.41
C PRO A 137 22.58 22.96 -10.90
N GLY A 138 22.08 22.04 -11.74
CA GLY A 138 22.21 22.11 -13.20
C GLY A 138 23.47 21.48 -13.80
N CYS A 139 24.48 21.07 -13.02
CA CYS A 139 25.71 20.45 -13.55
C CYS A 139 25.57 18.98 -14.01
N GLY A 140 24.39 18.55 -14.46
CA GLY A 140 24.22 17.21 -15.04
C GLY A 140 24.34 16.00 -14.09
N LYS A 141 24.29 16.17 -12.75
CA LYS A 141 24.37 15.05 -11.79
C LYS A 141 23.39 13.91 -12.07
N THR A 142 22.11 14.24 -12.25
CA THR A 142 21.07 13.25 -12.56
C THR A 142 21.28 12.63 -13.95
N LEU A 143 21.82 13.40 -14.89
CA LEU A 143 22.13 12.92 -16.24
C LEU A 143 23.28 11.92 -16.23
N LEU A 144 24.34 12.20 -15.46
CA LEU A 144 25.48 11.30 -15.26
C LEU A 144 25.05 10.00 -14.56
N ALA A 145 24.19 10.08 -13.53
CA ALA A 145 23.66 8.89 -12.86
C ALA A 145 22.84 7.99 -13.82
N LYS A 146 22.07 8.61 -14.71
CA LYS A 146 21.33 7.93 -15.78
C LYS A 146 22.27 7.28 -16.82
N ALA A 147 23.34 7.98 -17.19
CA ALA A 147 24.37 7.45 -18.09
C ALA A 147 25.06 6.21 -17.49
N ILE A 148 25.49 6.28 -16.22
CA ILE A 148 26.11 5.14 -15.50
C ILE A 148 25.22 3.90 -15.55
N ALA A 149 23.92 4.05 -15.26
CA ALA A 149 23.00 2.91 -15.25
C ALA A 149 22.80 2.31 -16.65
N SER A 150 22.69 3.15 -17.68
CA SER A 150 22.53 2.72 -19.06
C SER A 150 23.77 2.01 -19.59
N GLU A 151 24.95 2.53 -19.26
CA GLU A 151 26.25 1.93 -19.63
C GLU A 151 26.51 0.61 -18.90
N ALA A 152 26.09 0.52 -17.64
CA ALA A 152 26.09 -0.73 -16.88
C ALA A 152 25.03 -1.74 -17.37
N GLY A 153 24.01 -1.30 -18.11
CA GLY A 153 22.92 -2.15 -18.58
C GLY A 153 21.94 -2.56 -17.48
N ILE A 154 21.85 -1.79 -16.39
CA ILE A 154 21.02 -2.09 -15.23
C ILE A 154 19.79 -1.17 -15.15
N PRO A 155 18.68 -1.61 -14.53
CA PRO A 155 17.52 -0.75 -14.33
C PRO A 155 17.85 0.45 -13.43
N PHE A 156 17.31 1.61 -13.79
CA PHE A 156 17.47 2.85 -13.03
C PHE A 156 16.19 3.19 -12.26
N LEU A 157 16.30 3.33 -10.94
CA LEU A 157 15.20 3.78 -10.07
C LEU A 157 15.47 5.21 -9.62
N SER A 158 14.51 6.10 -9.84
CA SER A 158 14.59 7.50 -9.44
C SER A 158 13.48 7.83 -8.46
N VAL A 159 13.86 8.43 -7.33
CA VAL A 159 12.94 8.93 -6.30
C VAL A 159 13.51 10.25 -5.78
N ALA A 160 12.69 11.28 -5.63
CA ALA A 160 13.14 12.54 -5.05
C ALA A 160 13.22 12.43 -3.52
N GLY A 161 14.27 13.00 -2.92
CA GLY A 161 14.46 12.99 -1.46
C GLY A 161 13.29 13.63 -0.68
N SER A 162 12.66 14.64 -1.27
CA SER A 162 11.47 15.30 -0.73
C SER A 162 10.28 14.36 -0.59
N GLU A 163 10.20 13.28 -1.38
CA GLU A 163 9.12 12.29 -1.26
C GLU A 163 9.21 11.47 0.03
N PHE A 164 10.30 11.54 0.80
CA PHE A 164 10.39 10.81 2.07
C PHE A 164 9.96 11.63 3.28
N VAL A 165 9.71 12.93 3.11
CA VAL A 165 9.32 13.84 4.18
C VAL A 165 7.81 14.03 4.13
N GLU A 166 7.10 13.53 5.14
CA GLU A 166 5.65 13.64 5.25
C GLU A 166 5.22 13.97 6.68
N ILE A 167 3.99 14.48 6.81
CA ILE A 167 3.39 14.86 8.11
C ILE A 167 3.11 13.67 9.03
N PHE A 168 3.04 12.46 8.46
CA PHE A 168 2.72 11.24 9.20
C PHE A 168 3.99 10.49 9.60
N VAL A 169 4.15 10.27 10.90
CA VAL A 169 5.28 9.54 11.47
C VAL A 169 5.29 8.10 10.94
N GLY A 170 6.46 7.62 10.50
CA GLY A 170 6.67 6.25 10.05
C GLY A 170 6.36 5.98 8.57
N VAL A 171 5.65 6.89 7.88
CA VAL A 171 5.32 6.70 6.45
C VAL A 171 6.57 6.82 5.56
N GLY A 172 7.47 7.77 5.86
CA GLY A 172 8.76 7.90 5.17
C GLY A 172 9.62 6.64 5.29
N ALA A 173 9.74 6.08 6.50
CA ALA A 173 10.50 4.85 6.74
C ALA A 173 9.92 3.63 6.00
N ALA A 174 8.60 3.52 5.94
CA ALA A 174 7.93 2.47 5.16
C ALA A 174 8.23 2.60 3.66
N ARG A 175 8.29 3.83 3.13
CA ARG A 175 8.63 4.12 1.72
C ARG A 175 10.07 3.73 1.39
N VAL A 176 11.04 4.06 2.25
CA VAL A 176 12.44 3.63 2.10
C VAL A 176 12.52 2.11 2.00
N ARG A 177 11.88 1.38 2.94
CA ARG A 177 11.88 -0.09 2.92
C ARG A 177 11.26 -0.65 1.63
N LYS A 178 10.16 -0.05 1.16
CA LYS A 178 9.48 -0.43 -0.08
C LYS A 178 10.36 -0.18 -1.32
N LEU A 179 11.05 0.94 -1.39
CA LEU A 179 12.00 1.26 -2.47
C LEU A 179 13.11 0.22 -2.55
N PHE A 180 13.75 -0.11 -1.42
CA PHE A 180 14.79 -1.15 -1.40
C PHE A 180 14.25 -2.55 -1.70
N LYS A 181 13.01 -2.86 -1.30
CA LYS A 181 12.35 -4.11 -1.68
C LYS A 181 12.17 -4.19 -3.20
N GLN A 182 11.72 -3.12 -3.82
CA GLN A 182 11.57 -3.03 -5.28
C GLN A 182 12.93 -3.12 -5.99
N ALA A 183 13.95 -2.45 -5.48
CA ALA A 183 15.32 -2.54 -6.04
C ALA A 183 15.87 -3.97 -6.02
N ARG A 184 15.64 -4.73 -4.92
CA ARG A 184 16.02 -6.15 -4.83
C ARG A 184 15.30 -7.02 -5.87
N GLN A 185 14.00 -6.80 -6.06
CA GLN A 185 13.22 -7.52 -7.07
C GLN A 185 13.76 -7.28 -8.48
N TYR A 186 14.16 -6.04 -8.81
CA TYR A 186 14.78 -5.74 -10.09
C TYR A 186 16.16 -6.36 -10.25
N ALA A 187 16.97 -6.41 -9.19
CA ALA A 187 18.27 -7.08 -9.22
C ALA A 187 18.14 -8.58 -9.49
N GLU A 188 17.14 -9.25 -8.88
CA GLU A 188 16.84 -10.66 -9.15
C GLU A 188 16.38 -10.90 -10.60
N ALA A 189 15.57 -9.99 -11.16
CA ALA A 189 15.01 -10.15 -12.49
C ALA A 189 16.00 -9.83 -13.63
N TYR A 190 16.85 -8.82 -13.47
CA TYR A 190 17.75 -8.33 -14.52
C TYR A 190 19.21 -8.76 -14.34
N GLY A 191 19.55 -9.41 -13.23
CA GLY A 191 20.89 -9.89 -12.93
C GLY A 191 21.85 -8.74 -12.59
N GLY A 192 22.25 -8.65 -11.32
CA GLY A 192 23.26 -7.70 -10.83
C GLY A 192 24.25 -8.34 -9.87
#